data_AF-A0A7X7VH82-F1
#
_entry.id   AF-A0A7X7VH82-F1
#
_cell.length_a   1.000
_cell.length_b   1.000
_cell.length_c   1.000
_cell.angle_alpha   90.00
_cell.angle_beta   90.00
_cell.angle_gamma   90.00
#
_symmetry.space_group_name_H-M   'P 1'
#
loop_
_entity.id
_entity.type
_entity.pdbx_description
1 polymer ?
#
loop_
_entity_poly.entity_id
_entity_poly.type
_entity_poly.pdbx_seq_one_letter_code
_entity_poly.pdbx_strand_id
1 'polypeptide(L)'
;MKGKLLVLGILILVAIIFVPSEEKYQSERDVPEDYYKYSKMNWGELGYPGLTKLAQNGLVSPYQEDKFDCSEMAAYMEWYLEKYGFNASICVSDNFEGSGGHAWVKVDTVDGRVAHIEPTAKRDIIVDSYPDSGYERPDRVYKSIYEVGNIKEFDWWEELNNSSLRRVG
;
A
#
# COMPACT_ATOMS: atom_id res chain seq x y z
N MET A 1 36.82 -10.79 63.74
CA MET A 1 36.46 -10.54 62.33
C MET A 1 35.51 -11.63 61.85
N LYS A 2 34.22 -11.33 61.70
CA LYS A 2 33.26 -12.13 60.92
C LYS A 2 32.33 -11.16 60.19
N GLY A 3 32.27 -11.30 58.87
CA GLY A 3 31.80 -10.29 57.93
C GLY A 3 30.29 -10.09 57.89
N LYS A 4 29.90 -8.87 57.53
CA LYS A 4 28.56 -8.51 57.11
C LYS A 4 28.39 -9.00 55.67
N LEU A 5 27.40 -9.85 55.40
CA LEU A 5 26.96 -10.14 54.03
C LEU A 5 25.67 -9.34 53.79
N LEU A 6 25.79 -8.23 53.08
CA LEU A 6 24.66 -7.49 52.52
C LEU A 6 24.18 -8.27 51.29
N VAL A 7 23.02 -8.92 51.41
CA VAL A 7 22.31 -9.46 50.23
C VAL A 7 21.59 -8.27 49.60
N LEU A 8 22.23 -7.66 48.60
CA LEU A 8 21.60 -6.66 47.76
C LEU A 8 20.75 -7.40 46.73
N GLY A 9 19.46 -7.55 47.02
CA GLY A 9 18.48 -8.06 46.07
C GLY A 9 18.31 -7.08 44.91
N ILE A 10 18.83 -7.41 43.74
CA ILE A 10 18.55 -6.68 42.51
C ILE A 10 17.16 -7.12 42.03
N LEU A 11 16.16 -6.29 42.31
CA LEU A 11 14.86 -6.32 41.63
C LEU A 11 15.08 -5.78 40.22
N ILE A 12 15.27 -6.66 39.23
CA ILE A 12 15.15 -6.27 37.83
C ILE A 12 13.66 -6.13 37.52
N LEU A 13 13.15 -4.91 37.65
CA LEU A 13 11.85 -4.54 37.11
C LEU A 13 12.03 -4.44 35.59
N VAL A 14 11.73 -5.51 34.86
CA VAL A 14 11.66 -5.47 33.39
C VAL A 14 10.39 -4.69 33.04
N ALA A 15 10.51 -3.37 33.02
CA ALA A 15 9.57 -2.54 32.28
C ALA A 15 9.77 -2.88 30.81
N ILE A 16 8.86 -3.68 30.25
CA ILE A 16 8.73 -3.82 28.79
C ILE A 16 8.23 -2.46 28.31
N ILE A 17 9.16 -1.54 28.07
CA ILE A 17 8.87 -0.30 27.38
C ILE A 17 8.59 -0.74 25.95
N PHE A 18 7.32 -0.71 25.56
CA PHE A 18 6.92 -0.83 24.16
C PHE A 18 7.47 0.42 23.46
N VAL A 19 8.71 0.33 22.99
CA VAL A 19 9.31 1.35 22.12
C VAL A 19 8.70 1.10 20.75
N PRO A 20 7.73 1.92 20.27
CA PRO A 20 7.35 1.85 18.88
C PRO A 20 8.61 2.07 18.04
N SER A 21 8.83 1.23 17.02
CA SER A 21 10.06 1.29 16.22
C SER A 21 10.22 2.68 15.61
N GLU A 22 11.33 3.35 15.90
CA GLU A 22 11.62 4.70 15.37
C GLU A 22 11.50 4.77 13.84
N GLU A 23 11.77 3.65 13.17
CA GLU A 23 11.64 3.49 11.73
C GLU A 23 10.20 3.68 11.22
N LYS A 24 9.20 3.10 11.90
CA LYS A 24 7.79 3.29 11.54
C LYS A 24 7.37 4.75 11.72
N TYR A 25 7.86 5.39 12.78
CA TYR A 25 7.55 6.78 13.07
C TYR A 25 8.24 7.77 12.11
N GLN A 26 9.39 7.40 11.55
CA GLN A 26 10.03 8.20 10.51
C GLN A 26 9.28 8.07 9.18
N SER A 27 8.92 6.84 8.77
CA SER A 27 8.23 6.63 7.49
C SER A 27 6.84 7.27 7.44
N GLU A 28 6.10 7.31 8.55
CA GLU A 28 4.83 8.06 8.61
C GLU A 28 5.00 9.58 8.46
N ARG A 29 6.13 10.15 8.89
CA ARG A 29 6.41 11.59 8.76
C ARG A 29 6.79 12.00 7.34
N ASP A 30 7.26 11.05 6.54
CA ASP A 30 7.67 11.29 5.16
C ASP A 30 6.48 11.12 4.18
N VAL A 31 5.31 10.67 4.66
CA VAL A 31 4.06 10.67 3.89
C VAL A 31 3.59 12.11 3.65
N PRO A 32 3.26 12.52 2.41
CA PRO A 32 2.75 13.86 2.12
C PRO A 32 1.53 14.24 2.98
N GLU A 33 1.53 15.44 3.59
CA GLU A 33 0.49 15.90 4.54
C GLU A 33 -0.96 15.82 4.02
N ASP A 34 -1.15 15.86 2.69
CA ASP A 34 -2.45 15.85 2.01
C ASP A 34 -2.69 14.55 1.20
N TYR A 35 -2.05 13.43 1.59
CA TYR A 35 -2.07 12.18 0.82
C TYR A 35 -3.50 11.74 0.46
N TYR A 36 -4.40 11.52 1.42
CA TYR A 36 -5.81 11.12 1.14
C TYR A 36 -6.78 12.29 0.89
N LYS A 37 -6.30 13.46 0.44
CA LYS A 37 -7.21 14.58 0.16
C LYS A 37 -8.03 14.32 -1.09
N TYR A 38 -9.33 14.12 -0.90
CA TYR A 38 -10.29 13.87 -1.98
C TYR A 38 -10.31 15.01 -3.01
N SER A 39 -10.35 14.63 -4.28
CA SER A 39 -10.71 15.55 -5.37
C SER A 39 -12.25 15.71 -5.43
N LYS A 40 -12.75 16.69 -6.20
CA LYS A 40 -14.20 16.86 -6.37
C LYS A 40 -14.83 15.58 -6.93
N MET A 41 -15.67 14.93 -6.11
CA MET A 41 -16.39 13.70 -6.46
C MET A 41 -17.31 13.90 -7.66
N ASN A 42 -17.27 12.95 -8.59
CA ASN A 42 -18.26 12.83 -9.66
C ASN A 42 -18.94 11.46 -9.56
N TRP A 43 -19.96 11.37 -8.69
CA TRP A 43 -20.64 10.11 -8.33
C TRP A 43 -21.17 9.32 -9.54
N GLY A 44 -21.46 9.99 -10.66
CA GLY A 44 -21.90 9.34 -11.90
C GLY A 44 -20.86 8.44 -12.57
N GLU A 45 -19.59 8.52 -12.18
CA GLU A 45 -18.49 7.72 -12.74
C GLU A 45 -17.96 6.64 -11.77
N LEU A 46 -18.53 6.45 -10.58
CA LEU A 46 -18.02 5.48 -9.57
C LEU A 46 -18.38 4.01 -9.86
N GLY A 47 -18.99 3.73 -11.01
CA GLY A 47 -19.25 2.37 -11.49
C GLY A 47 -18.04 1.77 -12.21
N TYR A 48 -18.17 0.49 -12.57
CA TYR A 48 -17.12 -0.25 -13.28
C TYR A 48 -16.53 0.47 -14.53
N PRO A 49 -17.33 1.11 -15.42
CA PRO A 49 -16.76 1.82 -16.57
C PRO A 49 -15.85 3.00 -16.21
N GLY A 50 -16.19 3.74 -15.15
CA GLY A 50 -15.35 4.86 -14.71
C GLY A 50 -14.10 4.38 -13.99
N LEU A 51 -14.18 3.26 -13.26
CA LEU A 51 -13.01 2.57 -12.73
C LEU A 51 -12.03 2.19 -13.85
N THR A 52 -12.50 1.54 -14.92
CA THR A 52 -11.66 1.17 -16.07
C THR A 52 -10.97 2.37 -16.68
N LYS A 53 -11.72 3.44 -16.95
CA LYS A 53 -11.18 4.67 -17.52
C LYS A 53 -10.14 5.31 -16.60
N LEU A 54 -10.38 5.37 -15.29
CA LEU A 54 -9.47 6.02 -14.36
C LEU A 54 -8.21 5.19 -14.14
N ALA A 55 -8.34 3.89 -13.85
CA ALA A 55 -7.19 3.02 -13.66
C ALA A 55 -6.25 3.06 -14.88
N GLN A 56 -6.80 3.05 -16.11
CA GLN A 56 -5.98 3.06 -17.33
C GLN A 56 -5.22 4.37 -17.51
N ASN A 57 -5.84 5.51 -17.16
CA ASN A 57 -5.20 6.81 -17.24
C ASN A 57 -4.27 7.11 -16.04
N GLY A 58 -4.40 6.36 -14.95
CA GLY A 58 -3.63 6.57 -13.72
C GLY A 58 -2.20 6.08 -13.81
N LEU A 59 -1.84 5.20 -14.74
CA LEU A 59 -0.48 4.69 -14.86
C LEU A 59 0.51 5.81 -15.25
N VAL A 60 1.39 6.17 -14.32
CA VAL A 60 2.33 7.30 -14.47
C VAL A 60 3.73 6.90 -14.88
N SER A 61 4.13 5.65 -14.67
CA SER A 61 5.48 5.14 -14.94
C SER A 61 5.42 3.62 -15.15
N PRO A 62 6.29 3.04 -15.99
CA PRO A 62 6.43 1.59 -16.06
C PRO A 62 7.06 1.01 -14.79
N TYR A 63 6.81 -0.28 -14.54
CA TYR A 63 7.44 -1.06 -13.49
C TYR A 63 8.97 -0.93 -13.50
N GLN A 64 9.54 -0.69 -12.32
CA GLN A 64 10.99 -0.66 -12.09
C GLN A 64 11.27 -1.43 -10.81
N GLU A 65 11.99 -2.54 -10.93
CA GLU A 65 12.42 -3.36 -9.78
C GLU A 65 13.21 -2.51 -8.77
N ASP A 66 12.91 -2.70 -7.49
CA ASP A 66 13.52 -1.99 -6.35
C ASP A 66 13.36 -0.45 -6.37
N LYS A 67 12.36 0.07 -7.09
CA LYS A 67 12.10 1.52 -7.20
C LYS A 67 10.64 1.90 -7.37
N PHE A 68 9.96 1.28 -8.32
CA PHE A 68 8.55 1.52 -8.55
C PHE A 68 7.97 0.19 -8.97
N ASP A 69 8.01 -0.74 -8.01
CA ASP A 69 7.66 -2.12 -8.19
C ASP A 69 6.20 -2.36 -7.81
N CYS A 70 5.81 -3.62 -7.61
CA CYS A 70 4.43 -3.97 -7.32
C CYS A 70 3.84 -3.20 -6.14
N SER A 71 4.63 -2.96 -5.10
CA SER A 71 4.18 -2.38 -3.84
C SER A 71 3.96 -0.87 -3.97
N GLU A 72 4.91 -0.11 -4.52
CA GLU A 72 4.73 1.32 -4.79
C GLU A 72 3.66 1.57 -5.85
N MET A 73 3.61 0.76 -6.91
CA MET A 73 2.58 0.88 -7.95
C MET A 73 1.18 0.61 -7.40
N ALA A 74 1.02 -0.36 -6.50
CA ALA A 74 -0.25 -0.64 -5.83
C ALA A 74 -0.66 0.50 -4.89
N ALA A 75 0.26 1.04 -4.08
CA ALA A 75 -0.02 2.18 -3.21
C ALA A 75 -0.38 3.45 -3.99
N TYR A 76 0.33 3.73 -5.09
CA TYR A 76 -0.01 4.85 -5.96
C TYR A 76 -1.41 4.69 -6.57
N MET A 77 -1.73 3.50 -7.10
CA MET A 77 -3.02 3.25 -7.73
C MET A 77 -4.17 3.30 -6.73
N GLU A 78 -4.00 2.74 -5.54
CA GLU A 78 -4.96 2.84 -4.45
C GLU A 78 -5.26 4.30 -4.11
N TRP A 79 -4.23 5.08 -3.80
CA TRP A 79 -4.33 6.51 -3.53
C TRP A 79 -5.01 7.28 -4.66
N TYR A 80 -4.61 7.00 -5.91
CA TYR A 80 -5.14 7.67 -7.07
C TYR A 80 -6.64 7.41 -7.20
N LEU A 81 -7.08 6.16 -7.07
CA LEU A 81 -8.49 5.78 -7.17
C LEU A 81 -9.32 6.33 -5.99
N GLU A 82 -8.79 6.29 -4.76
CA GLU A 82 -9.43 6.87 -3.58
C GLU A 82 -9.65 8.37 -3.72
N LYS A 83 -8.70 9.10 -4.32
CA LYS A 83 -8.86 10.53 -4.62
C LYS A 83 -10.02 10.84 -5.54
N TYR A 84 -10.43 9.90 -6.39
CA TYR A 84 -11.61 10.00 -7.24
C TYR A 84 -12.87 9.39 -6.63
N GLY A 85 -12.79 8.86 -5.40
CA GLY A 85 -13.93 8.39 -4.60
C GLY A 85 -14.22 6.89 -4.71
N PHE A 86 -13.32 6.09 -5.28
CA PHE A 86 -13.44 4.63 -5.22
C PHE A 86 -13.01 4.10 -3.85
N ASN A 87 -13.66 3.03 -3.38
CA ASN A 87 -13.22 2.27 -2.21
C ASN A 87 -12.16 1.27 -2.67
N ALA A 88 -10.90 1.69 -2.61
CA ALA A 88 -9.75 0.89 -3.01
C ALA A 88 -9.08 0.29 -1.76
N SER A 89 -8.31 -0.78 -1.95
CA SER A 89 -7.54 -1.42 -0.88
C SER A 89 -6.32 -2.09 -1.48
N ILE A 90 -5.19 -2.04 -0.78
CA ILE A 90 -3.96 -2.70 -1.17
C ILE A 90 -4.07 -4.17 -0.76
N CYS A 91 -3.85 -5.06 -1.71
CA CYS A 91 -3.76 -6.50 -1.48
C CYS A 91 -2.29 -6.92 -1.61
N VAL A 92 -1.86 -7.84 -0.74
CA VAL A 92 -0.52 -8.43 -0.82
C VAL A 92 -0.58 -9.94 -0.71
N SER A 93 0.34 -10.62 -1.39
CA SER A 93 0.65 -12.03 -1.17
C SER A 93 2.16 -12.22 -1.06
N ASP A 94 2.57 -13.12 -0.17
CA ASP A 94 3.98 -13.48 0.04
C ASP A 94 4.49 -14.46 -1.04
N ASN A 95 3.58 -15.17 -1.72
CA ASN A 95 3.91 -16.14 -2.76
C ASN A 95 2.79 -16.22 -3.82
N PHE A 96 2.62 -15.12 -4.55
CA PHE A 96 1.61 -14.98 -5.58
C PHE A 96 1.87 -15.98 -6.73
N GLU A 97 0.95 -16.92 -6.89
CA GLU A 97 0.98 -17.98 -7.91
C GLU A 97 2.31 -18.76 -7.99
N GLY A 98 3.04 -18.84 -6.87
CA GLY A 98 4.32 -19.55 -6.79
C GLY A 98 5.53 -18.77 -7.32
N SER A 99 5.39 -17.47 -7.59
CA SER A 99 6.42 -16.64 -8.21
C SER A 99 7.16 -15.69 -7.26
N GLY A 100 6.61 -15.42 -6.07
CA GLY A 100 7.19 -14.52 -5.08
C GLY A 100 6.18 -13.54 -4.48
N GLY A 101 6.67 -12.56 -3.73
CA GLY A 101 5.85 -11.50 -3.17
C GLY A 101 5.20 -10.66 -4.27
N HIS A 102 3.96 -10.23 -4.06
CA HIS A 102 3.24 -9.38 -5.02
C HIS A 102 2.21 -8.49 -4.34
N ALA A 103 1.97 -7.32 -4.92
CA ALA A 103 0.97 -6.36 -4.46
C ALA A 103 0.09 -5.86 -5.62
N TRP A 104 -1.21 -5.72 -5.35
CA TRP A 104 -2.21 -5.25 -6.31
C TRP A 104 -3.31 -4.46 -5.58
N VAL A 105 -4.30 -3.94 -6.32
CA VAL A 105 -5.41 -3.19 -5.71
C VAL A 105 -6.73 -3.96 -5.88
N LYS A 106 -7.54 -4.00 -4.83
CA LYS A 106 -8.95 -4.42 -4.87
C LYS A 106 -9.84 -3.19 -4.82
N VAL A 107 -10.87 -3.15 -5.64
CA VAL A 107 -11.89 -2.08 -5.64
C VAL A 107 -13.28 -2.68 -5.47
N ASP A 108 -13.98 -2.24 -4.43
CA ASP A 108 -15.40 -2.52 -4.23
C ASP A 108 -16.21 -1.39 -4.89
N THR A 109 -16.83 -1.66 -6.04
CA THR A 109 -17.57 -0.66 -6.81
C THR A 109 -18.99 -0.48 -6.26
N VAL A 110 -19.58 0.70 -6.50
CA VAL A 110 -20.92 1.05 -5.97
C VAL A 110 -22.05 0.20 -6.55
N ASP A 111 -21.83 -0.46 -7.69
CA ASP A 111 -22.74 -1.43 -8.31
C ASP A 111 -22.59 -2.86 -7.73
N GLY A 112 -21.77 -3.03 -6.70
CA GLY A 112 -21.60 -4.29 -5.95
C GLY A 112 -20.62 -5.27 -6.59
N ARG A 113 -19.85 -4.85 -7.61
CA ARG A 113 -18.78 -5.66 -8.20
C ARG A 113 -17.49 -5.51 -7.41
N VAL A 114 -16.64 -6.51 -7.51
CA VAL A 114 -15.25 -6.45 -7.05
C VAL A 114 -14.36 -6.51 -8.27
N ALA A 115 -13.47 -5.53 -8.40
CA ALA A 115 -12.45 -5.51 -9.44
C ALA A 115 -11.06 -5.63 -8.80
N HIS A 116 -10.17 -6.34 -9.47
CA HIS A 116 -8.75 -6.36 -9.12
C HIS A 116 -7.98 -5.57 -10.16
N ILE A 117 -7.15 -4.64 -9.70
CA ILE A 117 -6.31 -3.80 -10.54
C ILE A 117 -4.88 -4.27 -10.39
N GLU A 118 -4.28 -4.70 -11.49
CA GLU A 118 -2.88 -5.08 -11.63
C GLU A 118 -2.10 -3.92 -12.23
N PRO A 119 -1.52 -3.02 -11.41
CA PRO A 119 -0.87 -1.82 -11.92
C PRO A 119 0.48 -2.15 -12.60
N THR A 120 1.08 -3.31 -12.34
CA THR A 120 2.34 -3.73 -12.99
C THR A 120 2.12 -4.32 -14.38
N ALA A 121 0.87 -4.61 -14.77
CA ALA A 121 0.57 -5.21 -16.06
C ALA A 121 0.92 -4.27 -17.22
N LYS A 122 1.57 -4.84 -18.24
CA LYS A 122 1.89 -4.13 -19.50
C LYS A 122 0.65 -3.85 -20.35
N ARG A 123 -0.40 -4.66 -20.21
CA ARG A 123 -1.70 -4.57 -20.91
C ARG A 123 -2.77 -5.18 -19.99
N ASP A 124 -3.98 -4.63 -20.06
CA ASP A 124 -5.16 -5.09 -19.29
C ASP A 124 -4.97 -5.08 -17.77
N ILE A 125 -4.85 -3.87 -17.23
CA ILE A 125 -4.64 -3.62 -15.80
C ILE A 125 -5.84 -3.95 -14.92
N ILE A 126 -7.03 -4.21 -15.48
CA ILE A 126 -8.18 -4.66 -14.70
C ILE A 126 -8.32 -6.15 -14.95
N VAL A 127 -8.12 -6.90 -13.88
CA VAL A 127 -8.24 -8.34 -13.83
C VAL A 127 -9.63 -8.64 -13.27
N ASP A 128 -10.60 -8.74 -14.18
CA ASP A 128 -11.95 -9.18 -13.83
C ASP A 128 -11.94 -10.68 -13.57
N SER A 129 -12.34 -11.06 -12.35
CA SER A 129 -12.79 -12.40 -11.95
C SER A 129 -12.23 -13.51 -12.82
N TYR A 130 -10.91 -13.67 -12.82
CA TYR A 130 -10.29 -14.90 -13.31
C TYR A 130 -10.56 -15.94 -12.22
N PRO A 131 -11.48 -16.90 -12.45
CA PRO A 131 -11.77 -17.92 -11.45
C PRO A 131 -10.46 -18.66 -11.17
N ASP A 132 -10.16 -18.85 -9.89
CA ASP A 132 -8.92 -19.48 -9.41
C ASP A 132 -7.62 -18.69 -9.65
N SER A 133 -7.70 -17.39 -9.94
CA SER A 133 -6.52 -16.51 -9.91
C SER A 133 -6.09 -16.19 -8.48
N GLY A 134 -4.79 -15.93 -8.30
CA GLY A 134 -4.24 -15.51 -7.00
C GLY A 134 -4.86 -14.21 -6.46
N TYR A 135 -5.42 -13.37 -7.33
CA TYR A 135 -5.95 -12.04 -6.97
C TYR A 135 -7.10 -12.06 -5.98
N GLU A 136 -7.90 -13.13 -5.96
CA GLU A 136 -9.04 -13.29 -5.03
C GLU A 136 -8.61 -13.75 -3.63
N ARG A 137 -7.35 -14.17 -3.46
CA ARG A 137 -6.85 -14.82 -2.23
C ARG A 137 -5.58 -14.13 -1.71
N PRO A 138 -5.64 -12.82 -1.39
CA PRO A 138 -4.50 -12.14 -0.77
C PRO A 138 -4.22 -12.73 0.60
N ASP A 139 -2.95 -12.74 1.00
CA ASP A 139 -2.55 -13.06 2.37
C ASP A 139 -3.00 -11.96 3.32
N ARG A 140 -2.94 -10.69 2.87
CA ARG A 140 -3.35 -9.51 3.65
C ARG A 140 -3.98 -8.44 2.75
N VAL A 141 -4.91 -7.68 3.33
CA VAL A 141 -5.59 -6.55 2.68
C VAL A 141 -5.52 -5.34 3.60
N TYR A 142 -5.11 -4.21 3.06
CA TYR A 142 -4.91 -2.95 3.78
C TYR A 142 -5.78 -1.86 3.19
N LYS A 143 -6.44 -1.08 4.05
CA LYS A 143 -7.25 0.06 3.62
C LYS A 143 -6.43 1.29 3.26
N SER A 144 -5.18 1.34 3.70
CA SER A 144 -4.28 2.43 3.37
C SER A 144 -2.83 2.01 3.61
N ILE A 145 -1.89 2.80 3.11
CA ILE A 145 -0.46 2.64 3.39
C ILE A 145 -0.15 2.66 4.90
N TYR A 146 -0.97 3.31 5.75
CA TYR A 146 -0.72 3.37 7.20
C TYR A 146 -0.86 2.01 7.90
N GLU A 147 -1.50 1.04 7.25
CA GLU A 147 -1.71 -0.30 7.79
C GLU A 147 -0.61 -1.30 7.38
N VAL A 148 0.20 -0.99 6.36
CA VAL A 148 1.12 -1.95 5.72
C VAL A 148 2.35 -2.33 6.55
N GLY A 149 2.55 -1.74 7.73
CA GLY A 149 3.63 -2.06 8.67
C GLY A 149 5.01 -1.53 8.25
N ASN A 150 5.36 -1.60 6.97
CA ASN A 150 6.57 -1.00 6.38
C ASN A 150 6.17 -0.02 5.27
N ILE A 151 5.89 1.23 5.62
CA ILE A 151 5.46 2.27 4.65
C ILE A 151 6.52 2.55 3.58
N LYS A 152 7.81 2.36 3.88
CA LYS A 152 8.90 2.58 2.91
C LYS A 152 8.88 1.61 1.73
N GLU A 153 8.21 0.46 1.87
CA GLU A 153 7.97 -0.44 0.74
C GLU A 153 6.85 0.09 -0.18
N PHE A 154 6.09 1.10 0.25
CA PHE A 154 4.91 1.58 -0.48
C PHE A 154 5.04 3.08 -0.82
N ASP A 155 6.24 3.66 -0.68
CA ASP A 155 6.49 5.09 -0.69
C ASP A 155 6.73 5.69 -2.09
N TRP A 156 5.81 5.39 -3.02
CA TRP A 156 5.89 5.83 -4.42
C TRP A 156 6.22 7.32 -4.64
N TRP A 157 5.89 8.19 -3.67
CA TRP A 157 6.15 9.62 -3.75
C TRP A 157 7.64 9.95 -3.71
N GLU A 158 8.46 9.18 -3.02
CA GLU A 158 9.92 9.37 -3.05
C GLU A 158 10.45 9.05 -4.45
N GLU A 159 9.93 8.00 -5.05
CA GLU A 159 10.41 7.43 -6.30
C GLU A 159 9.97 8.28 -7.52
N LEU A 160 8.74 8.80 -7.48
CA LEU A 160 8.25 9.74 -8.49
C LEU A 160 8.80 11.17 -8.33
N ASN A 161 9.18 11.59 -7.12
CA ASN A 161 9.79 12.90 -6.91
C ASN A 161 11.29 12.92 -7.26
N ASN A 162 11.99 11.79 -7.07
CA ASN A 162 13.41 11.64 -7.39
C ASN A 162 13.66 11.23 -8.85
N SER A 163 12.65 10.68 -9.54
CA SER A 163 12.70 10.48 -10.98
C SER A 163 12.40 11.80 -11.72
N SER A 164 13.10 12.03 -12.82
CA SER A 164 12.95 13.22 -13.69
C SER A 164 11.59 13.29 -14.43
N LEU A 165 10.53 12.67 -13.90
CA LEU A 165 9.20 12.50 -14.50
C LEU A 165 8.24 13.67 -14.20
N ARG A 166 8.75 14.82 -13.76
CA ARG A 166 8.04 16.11 -13.90
C ARG A 166 7.94 16.49 -15.39
N ARG A 167 7.06 15.84 -16.15
CA ARG A 167 6.40 16.39 -17.34
C ARG A 167 5.41 15.40 -17.93
N VAL A 168 4.17 15.48 -17.45
CA VAL A 168 3.00 15.67 -18.32
C VAL A 168 1.89 16.27 -17.47
N GLY A 169 1.75 17.59 -17.58
CA GLY A 169 0.52 18.30 -17.26
C GLY A 169 -0.25 18.58 -18.53
#